data_AF-A0A6C0HQR8-F1
#
_entry.id   AF-A0A6C0HQR8-F1
#
_cell.length_a   1.000
_cell.length_b   1.000
_cell.length_c   1.000
_cell.angle_alpha   90.00
_cell.angle_beta   90.00
_cell.angle_gamma   90.00
#
_symmetry.space_group_name_H-M   'P 1'
#
loop_
_entity.id
_entity.type
_entity.pdbx_description
1 polymer ?
#
loop_
_entity_poly.entity_id
_entity_poly.type
_entity_poly.pdbx_seq_one_letter_code
_entity_poly.pdbx_strand_id
1 'polypeptide(L)'
;MFLYTSDLYEKVGLKINCIRHYFTLRPNQAQVNCIKDGGSTNYTITEFQKIKNDWGCLYDFCLLNIPNKTYKCEKYRYNVARLCPKKTYTDEHIEIEIASKVEFMDVRIIYKENMYKINFGERNFYMVNNILFDALFIQWCMREYHKIQMAKEDSYECIILDNNVKSISLKNNSSIIINIDYYTLLNNNII
;
A
#
# COMPACT_ATOMS: atom_id res chain seq x y z
N MET A 1 -22.01 -0.72 3.04
CA MET A 1 -21.53 0.67 3.00
C MET A 1 -20.03 0.62 3.23
N PHE A 2 -19.23 0.82 2.19
CA PHE A 2 -17.77 0.62 2.25
C PHE A 2 -17.10 1.93 2.69
N LEU A 3 -16.22 1.84 3.68
CA LEU A 3 -15.29 2.92 3.98
C LEU A 3 -14.34 2.99 2.79
N TYR A 4 -14.41 4.08 2.04
CA TYR A 4 -13.38 4.37 1.05
C TYR A 4 -12.04 4.44 1.78
N THR A 5 -10.93 4.15 1.10
CA THR A 5 -9.57 4.42 1.62
C THR A 5 -9.46 5.84 2.18
N SER A 6 -10.21 6.76 1.58
CA SER A 6 -10.37 8.16 1.97
C SER A 6 -11.05 8.38 3.33
N ASP A 7 -11.94 7.49 3.77
CA ASP A 7 -12.59 7.53 5.10
C ASP A 7 -11.67 6.94 6.17
N LEU A 8 -10.79 6.01 5.79
CA LEU A 8 -9.78 5.44 6.69
C LEU A 8 -8.76 6.51 7.10
N TYR A 9 -8.24 7.27 6.12
CA TYR A 9 -7.31 8.37 6.39
C TYR A 9 -7.94 9.48 7.24
N GLU A 10 -9.23 9.79 7.04
CA GLU A 10 -9.95 10.80 7.83
C GLU A 10 -10.25 10.37 9.26
N LYS A 11 -10.67 9.12 9.48
CA LYS A 11 -10.92 8.58 10.82
C LYS A 11 -9.70 8.62 11.73
N VAL A 12 -8.49 8.57 11.15
CA VAL A 12 -7.23 8.48 11.91
C VAL A 12 -6.73 9.86 12.39
N GLY A 13 -7.40 10.97 12.03
CA GLY A 13 -7.12 12.28 12.65
C GLY A 13 -5.66 12.71 12.55
N LEU A 14 -5.03 12.46 11.40
CA LEU A 14 -3.59 12.69 11.14
C LEU A 14 -3.21 14.18 11.27
N LYS A 15 -2.96 14.64 12.50
CA LYS A 15 -2.11 15.82 12.77
C LYS A 15 -0.65 15.39 12.63
N ILE A 16 -0.15 15.43 11.41
CA ILE A 16 1.20 15.00 11.04
C ILE A 16 2.21 16.06 11.52
N ASN A 17 2.93 15.77 12.60
CA ASN A 17 4.20 16.42 12.93
C ASN A 17 5.33 15.45 12.54
N CYS A 18 5.81 15.50 11.29
CA CYS A 18 6.95 14.70 10.86
C CYS A 18 7.89 15.52 9.96
N ILE A 19 9.18 15.34 10.19
CA ILE A 19 10.31 15.91 9.44
C ILE A 19 10.16 15.52 7.96
N ARG A 20 10.16 16.54 7.08
CA ARG A 20 9.89 16.42 5.64
C ARG A 20 11.18 16.14 4.87
N HIS A 21 11.36 14.91 4.39
CA HIS A 21 12.28 14.62 3.29
C HIS A 21 11.45 14.13 2.12
N TYR A 22 11.44 14.91 1.03
CA TYR A 22 10.64 14.66 -0.14
C TYR A 22 11.48 14.07 -1.26
N PHE A 23 10.95 13.06 -1.96
CA PHE A 23 11.51 12.61 -3.23
C PHE A 23 10.98 13.48 -4.37
N THR A 24 11.86 14.24 -5.03
CA THR A 24 11.51 14.89 -6.30
C THR A 24 11.62 13.87 -7.44
N LEU A 25 10.49 13.44 -7.98
CA LEU A 25 10.43 12.52 -9.11
C LEU A 25 10.23 13.27 -10.42
N ARG A 26 11.04 12.97 -11.43
CA ARG A 26 10.76 13.44 -12.79
C ARG A 26 9.60 12.61 -13.37
N PRO A 27 8.70 13.20 -14.18
CA PRO A 27 7.48 12.55 -14.69
C PRO A 27 7.67 11.19 -15.37
N ASN A 28 8.82 10.95 -16.00
CA ASN A 28 9.10 9.72 -16.74
C ASN A 28 9.86 8.65 -15.94
N GLN A 29 10.10 8.88 -14.64
CA GLN A 29 10.93 7.99 -13.84
C GLN A 29 10.10 7.05 -12.96
N ALA A 30 8.93 7.47 -12.53
CA ALA A 30 8.03 6.64 -11.73
C ALA A 30 6.83 6.17 -12.55
N GLN A 31 6.24 5.06 -12.12
CA GLN A 31 5.04 4.49 -12.72
C GLN A 31 3.95 4.37 -11.67
N VAL A 32 2.73 4.73 -12.06
CA VAL A 32 1.54 4.54 -11.24
C VAL A 32 0.86 3.27 -11.69
N ASN A 33 0.73 2.30 -10.80
CA ASN A 33 -0.10 1.13 -11.02
C ASN A 33 -1.47 1.38 -10.37
N CYS A 34 -2.53 1.42 -11.16
CA CYS A 34 -3.89 1.61 -10.70
C CYS A 34 -4.58 0.24 -10.59
N ILE A 35 -5.16 -0.06 -9.43
CA ILE A 35 -5.71 -1.37 -9.09
C ILE A 35 -7.23 -1.33 -9.15
N LYS A 36 -7.82 -2.31 -9.83
CA LYS A 36 -9.28 -2.54 -9.83
C LYS A 36 -9.60 -4.02 -9.83
N ASP A 37 -10.44 -4.46 -8.90
CA ASP A 37 -10.86 -5.86 -8.72
C ASP A 37 -9.65 -6.81 -8.61
N GLY A 38 -8.62 -6.34 -7.91
CA GLY A 38 -7.32 -7.01 -7.77
C GLY A 38 -6.41 -6.95 -9.01
N GLY A 39 -6.93 -6.55 -10.17
CA GLY A 39 -6.18 -6.36 -11.41
C GLY A 39 -5.41 -5.04 -11.41
N SER A 40 -4.43 -4.90 -12.31
CA SER A 40 -3.46 -3.80 -12.25
C SER A 40 -3.26 -3.20 -13.65
N THR A 41 -3.35 -1.87 -13.77
CA THR A 41 -3.07 -1.12 -15.01
C THR A 41 -1.95 -0.11 -14.75
N ASN A 42 -0.89 -0.15 -15.56
CA ASN A 42 0.24 0.75 -15.42
C ASN A 42 0.05 2.03 -16.23
N TYR A 43 0.37 3.16 -15.61
CA TYR A 43 0.39 4.49 -16.17
C TYR A 43 1.74 5.14 -15.91
N THR A 44 2.21 5.96 -16.85
CA THR A 44 3.19 7.00 -16.56
C THR A 44 2.57 8.05 -15.62
N ILE A 45 3.40 8.85 -14.93
CA ILE A 45 2.86 9.95 -14.11
C ILE A 45 2.02 10.91 -14.96
N THR A 46 2.47 11.23 -16.17
CA THR A 46 1.76 12.14 -17.08
C THR A 46 0.39 11.59 -17.50
N GLU A 47 0.26 10.28 -17.72
CA GLU A 47 -1.04 9.68 -18.00
C GLU A 47 -1.93 9.66 -16.76
N PHE A 48 -1.37 9.32 -15.59
CA PHE A 48 -2.10 9.35 -14.34
C PHE A 48 -2.63 10.75 -14.00
N GLN A 49 -1.86 11.81 -14.29
CA GLN A 49 -2.29 13.20 -14.09
C GLN A 49 -3.57 13.54 -14.84
N LYS A 50 -3.85 12.90 -15.98
CA LYS A 50 -5.08 13.12 -16.75
C LYS A 50 -6.32 12.55 -16.07
N ILE A 51 -6.15 11.57 -15.19
CA ILE A 51 -7.23 10.88 -14.47
C ILE A 51 -7.19 11.15 -12.96
N LYS A 52 -6.32 12.05 -12.49
CA LYS A 52 -6.02 12.24 -11.06
C LYS A 52 -7.20 12.74 -10.21
N ASN A 53 -8.21 13.33 -10.83
CA ASN A 53 -9.40 13.79 -10.13
C ASN A 53 -10.49 12.72 -10.03
N ASP A 54 -10.47 11.72 -10.93
CA ASP A 54 -11.53 10.73 -11.05
C ASP A 54 -11.07 9.33 -10.64
N TRP A 55 -9.77 9.11 -10.44
CA TRP A 55 -9.23 7.77 -10.21
C TRP A 55 -9.84 7.08 -8.99
N GLY A 56 -10.21 7.83 -7.94
CA GLY A 56 -10.86 7.28 -6.74
C GLY A 56 -12.25 6.68 -6.99
N CYS A 57 -12.90 7.06 -8.09
CA CYS A 57 -14.14 6.45 -8.58
C CYS A 57 -13.89 5.31 -9.58
N LEU A 58 -12.72 5.31 -10.21
CA LEU A 58 -12.36 4.36 -11.26
C LEU A 58 -11.65 3.12 -10.72
N TYR A 59 -10.87 3.27 -9.65
CA TYR A 59 -9.94 2.27 -9.10
C TYR A 59 -10.11 2.12 -7.59
N ASP A 60 -9.80 0.94 -7.09
CA ASP A 60 -9.82 0.60 -5.67
C ASP A 60 -8.69 1.32 -4.90
N PHE A 61 -7.50 1.36 -5.50
CA PHE A 61 -6.35 2.14 -5.03
C PHE A 61 -5.30 2.29 -6.14
N CYS A 62 -4.32 3.17 -5.93
CA CYS A 62 -3.17 3.31 -6.82
C CYS A 62 -1.85 3.17 -6.04
N LEU A 63 -0.85 2.58 -6.67
CA LEU A 63 0.51 2.38 -6.17
C LEU A 63 1.47 3.18 -7.03
N LEU A 64 2.26 4.06 -6.42
CA LEU A 64 3.33 4.78 -7.07
C LEU A 64 4.64 4.05 -6.86
N ASN A 65 5.23 3.54 -7.95
CA ASN A 65 6.52 2.86 -7.96
C ASN A 65 7.62 3.88 -8.22
N ILE A 66 8.46 4.09 -7.21
CA ILE A 66 9.53 5.07 -7.17
C ILE A 66 10.84 4.30 -7.35
N PRO A 67 11.58 4.48 -8.47
CA PRO A 67 12.86 3.83 -8.62
C PRO A 67 13.79 4.27 -7.49
N ASN A 68 14.38 3.29 -6.81
CA ASN A 68 15.41 3.55 -5.84
C ASN A 68 16.71 3.89 -6.57
N LYS A 69 16.93 5.19 -6.79
CA LYS A 69 18.09 5.69 -7.56
C LYS A 69 19.36 5.79 -6.72
N THR A 70 19.24 5.63 -5.42
CA THR A 70 20.30 5.85 -4.47
C THR A 70 20.78 4.50 -3.96
N TYR A 71 22.00 4.16 -4.37
CA TYR A 71 22.86 3.08 -3.87
C TYR A 71 22.66 1.69 -4.49
N LYS A 72 23.75 1.20 -5.10
CA LYS A 72 23.97 -0.13 -5.67
C LYS A 72 23.83 -1.30 -4.66
N CYS A 73 23.40 -1.03 -3.43
CA CYS A 73 23.46 -1.97 -2.30
C CYS A 73 22.14 -2.13 -1.53
N GLU A 74 21.03 -1.52 -1.95
CA GLU A 74 19.75 -1.72 -1.27
C GLU A 74 18.99 -2.95 -1.79
N LYS A 75 18.36 -3.67 -0.86
CA LYS A 75 17.52 -4.86 -1.06
C LYS A 75 16.38 -4.67 -2.08
N TYR A 76 15.97 -3.42 -2.32
CA TYR A 76 14.78 -3.07 -3.10
C TYR A 76 15.11 -2.16 -4.28
N ARG A 77 14.57 -2.50 -5.46
CA ARG A 77 14.65 -1.67 -6.67
C ARG A 77 13.65 -0.52 -6.67
N TYR A 78 12.51 -0.69 -6.02
CA TYR A 78 11.46 0.31 -5.95
C TYR A 78 10.97 0.54 -4.54
N ASN A 79 10.77 1.80 -4.18
CA ASN A 79 9.90 2.18 -3.07
C ASN A 79 8.48 2.35 -3.61
N VAL A 80 7.49 1.78 -2.93
CA VAL A 80 6.11 1.75 -3.40
C VAL A 80 5.20 2.45 -2.41
N ALA A 81 4.63 3.58 -2.81
CA ALA A 81 3.69 4.35 -1.99
C ALA A 81 2.26 4.14 -2.47
N ARG A 82 1.32 3.90 -1.56
CA ARG A 82 -0.11 3.86 -1.89
C ARG A 82 -0.66 5.28 -1.91
N LEU A 83 -1.18 5.70 -3.07
CA LEU A 83 -1.73 7.04 -3.23
C LEU A 83 -3.05 7.17 -2.46
N CYS A 84 -3.21 8.31 -1.78
CA CYS A 84 -4.46 8.74 -1.17
C CYS A 84 -5.25 9.61 -2.16
N PRO A 85 -6.55 9.34 -2.42
CA PRO A 85 -7.34 10.09 -3.40
C PRO A 85 -7.66 11.52 -2.97
N LYS A 86 -7.62 11.83 -1.67
CA LYS A 86 -7.87 13.17 -1.12
C LYS A 86 -6.62 14.06 -1.07
N LYS A 87 -5.42 13.53 -1.33
CA LYS A 87 -4.19 14.33 -1.41
C LYS A 87 -4.05 14.91 -2.82
N THR A 88 -3.76 16.21 -2.90
CA THR A 88 -3.42 16.86 -4.17
C THR A 88 -1.98 16.51 -4.55
N TYR A 89 -1.80 15.86 -5.70
CA TYR A 89 -0.49 15.63 -6.29
C TYR A 89 -0.24 16.72 -7.34
N THR A 90 0.76 17.57 -7.10
CA THR A 90 1.12 18.63 -8.05
C THR A 90 1.98 18.06 -9.17
N ASP A 91 1.99 18.75 -10.31
CA ASP A 91 2.61 18.23 -11.53
C ASP A 91 4.14 18.24 -11.49
N GLU A 92 4.72 18.96 -10.54
CA GLU A 92 6.17 19.16 -10.41
C GLU A 92 6.78 18.24 -9.35
N HIS A 93 6.01 17.85 -8.32
CA HIS A 93 6.50 17.12 -7.16
C HIS A 93 5.41 16.22 -6.57
N ILE A 94 5.66 14.91 -6.52
CA ILE A 94 4.91 14.03 -5.63
C ILE A 94 5.69 14.00 -4.31
N GLU A 95 5.17 14.70 -3.31
CA GLU A 95 5.69 14.60 -1.94
C GLU A 95 5.39 13.20 -1.40
N ILE A 96 6.41 12.36 -1.35
CA ILE A 96 6.31 11.01 -0.80
C ILE A 96 7.16 10.94 0.44
N GLU A 97 6.59 10.26 1.44
CA GLU A 97 7.19 10.10 2.73
C GLU A 97 8.33 9.07 2.67
N ILE A 98 9.25 9.15 3.63
CA ILE A 98 10.46 8.34 3.68
C ILE A 98 10.16 6.85 3.86
N ALA A 99 11.16 6.01 3.57
CA ALA A 99 11.13 4.61 3.97
C ALA A 99 11.04 4.50 5.50
N SER A 100 10.20 3.59 5.98
CA SER A 100 10.07 3.27 7.40
C SER A 100 11.21 2.35 7.86
N LYS A 101 11.47 2.33 9.16
CA LYS A 101 12.30 1.29 9.81
C LYS A 101 11.51 0.01 10.08
N VAL A 102 10.20 0.02 9.86
CA VAL A 102 9.36 -1.18 9.96
C VAL A 102 9.72 -2.15 8.85
N GLU A 103 9.96 -3.39 9.25
CA GLU A 103 10.03 -4.53 8.34
C GLU A 103 9.30 -5.69 9.02
N PHE A 104 8.60 -6.51 8.23
CA PHE A 104 7.98 -7.73 8.73
C PHE A 104 8.84 -8.92 8.34
N MET A 105 9.11 -9.80 9.30
CA MET A 105 9.91 -11.01 9.07
C MET A 105 9.19 -11.98 8.14
N ASP A 106 7.87 -12.10 8.30
CA ASP A 106 7.05 -13.00 7.51
C ASP A 106 5.62 -12.48 7.39
N VAL A 107 5.01 -12.72 6.24
CA VAL A 107 3.62 -12.38 5.95
C VAL A 107 2.99 -13.55 5.21
N ARG A 108 1.91 -14.09 5.75
CA ARG A 108 1.19 -15.23 5.18
C ARG A 108 -0.30 -14.96 5.14
N ILE A 109 -0.95 -15.40 4.08
CA ILE A 109 -2.40 -15.34 3.94
C ILE A 109 -2.93 -16.76 3.99
N ILE A 110 -3.87 -17.02 4.88
CA ILE A 110 -4.67 -18.24 4.90
C ILE A 110 -5.96 -17.96 4.15
N TYR A 111 -6.19 -18.71 3.08
CA TYR A 111 -7.36 -18.60 2.23
C TYR A 111 -7.77 -19.97 1.71
N LYS A 112 -9.05 -20.35 1.91
CA LYS A 112 -9.59 -21.68 1.53
C LYS A 112 -8.67 -22.84 1.96
N GLU A 113 -8.32 -22.87 3.25
CA GLU A 113 -7.46 -23.88 3.89
C GLU A 113 -6.00 -23.93 3.40
N ASN A 114 -5.63 -23.06 2.47
CA ASN A 114 -4.27 -22.97 1.93
C ASN A 114 -3.53 -21.77 2.52
N MET A 115 -2.22 -21.92 2.69
CA MET A 115 -1.32 -20.88 3.20
C MET A 115 -0.44 -20.33 2.09
N TYR A 116 -0.45 -19.02 1.91
CA TYR A 116 0.26 -18.30 0.84
C TYR A 116 1.22 -17.31 1.45
N LYS A 117 2.52 -17.46 1.17
CA LYS A 117 3.54 -16.52 1.64
C LYS A 117 3.63 -15.32 0.71
N ILE A 118 3.52 -14.12 1.26
CA ILE A 118 3.74 -12.88 0.50
C ILE A 118 5.21 -12.52 0.52
N ASN A 119 5.80 -12.41 -0.68
CA ASN A 119 7.14 -11.88 -0.89
C ASN A 119 7.07 -10.73 -1.89
N PHE A 120 7.37 -9.51 -1.45
CA PHE A 120 7.32 -8.32 -2.30
C PHE A 120 8.48 -8.20 -3.29
N GLY A 121 9.46 -9.11 -3.23
CA GLY A 121 10.60 -9.14 -4.14
C GLY A 121 11.38 -7.84 -4.10
N GLU A 122 11.50 -7.18 -5.26
CA GLU A 122 12.26 -5.92 -5.41
C GLU A 122 11.47 -4.66 -4.97
N ARG A 123 10.26 -4.82 -4.41
CA ARG A 123 9.37 -3.71 -4.02
C ARG A 123 9.34 -3.51 -2.50
N ASN A 124 9.68 -2.32 -2.05
CA ASN A 124 9.52 -1.89 -0.67
C ASN A 124 8.17 -1.22 -0.46
N PHE A 125 7.26 -1.88 0.26
CA PHE A 125 5.96 -1.33 0.65
C PHE A 125 5.99 -0.66 2.02
N TYR A 126 7.09 -0.75 2.76
CA TYR A 126 7.24 -0.18 4.11
C TYR A 126 7.59 1.31 4.02
N MET A 127 6.71 2.08 3.39
CA MET A 127 6.80 3.54 3.31
C MET A 127 5.90 4.16 4.36
N VAL A 128 6.33 5.27 4.98
CA VAL A 128 5.50 5.97 5.98
C VAL A 128 4.15 6.38 5.35
N ASN A 129 3.10 6.25 6.15
CA ASN A 129 1.70 6.43 5.82
C ASN A 129 1.10 5.48 4.77
N ASN A 130 1.82 4.43 4.35
CA ASN A 130 1.18 3.36 3.59
C ASN A 130 0.19 2.58 4.47
N ILE A 131 -1.02 2.39 3.93
CA ILE A 131 -1.98 1.40 4.44
C ILE A 131 -1.76 0.08 3.68
N LEU A 132 -1.36 -0.94 4.42
CA LEU A 132 -1.11 -2.29 3.94
C LEU A 132 -2.11 -3.29 4.53
N PHE A 133 -2.27 -4.41 3.82
CA PHE A 133 -3.03 -5.59 4.26
C PHE A 133 -4.52 -5.35 4.56
N ASP A 134 -5.11 -4.26 4.05
CA ASP A 134 -6.57 -4.18 3.92
C ASP A 134 -7.06 -5.17 2.85
N ALA A 135 -8.37 -5.42 2.82
CA ALA A 135 -8.97 -6.40 1.91
C ALA A 135 -8.57 -6.19 0.44
N LEU A 136 -8.57 -4.94 -0.02
CA LEU A 136 -8.20 -4.60 -1.40
C LEU A 136 -6.73 -4.90 -1.70
N PHE A 137 -5.81 -4.55 -0.78
CA PHE A 137 -4.40 -4.86 -0.94
C PHE A 137 -4.14 -6.37 -0.93
N ILE A 138 -4.84 -7.13 -0.08
CA ILE A 138 -4.73 -8.59 -0.01
C ILE A 138 -5.23 -9.24 -1.29
N GLN A 139 -6.38 -8.83 -1.82
CA GLN A 139 -6.91 -9.31 -3.10
C GLN A 139 -5.91 -9.08 -4.24
N TRP A 140 -5.34 -7.87 -4.31
CA TRP A 140 -4.30 -7.56 -5.28
C TRP A 140 -3.05 -8.43 -5.10
N CYS A 141 -2.54 -8.61 -3.87
CA CYS A 141 -1.38 -9.46 -3.61
C CYS A 141 -1.62 -10.90 -4.04
N MET A 142 -2.78 -11.47 -3.72
CA MET A 142 -3.14 -12.84 -4.08
C MET A 142 -3.21 -13.02 -5.60
N ARG A 143 -3.74 -12.04 -6.33
CA ARG A 143 -3.78 -12.08 -7.79
C ARG A 143 -2.40 -11.90 -8.41
N GLU A 144 -1.63 -10.93 -7.93
CA GLU A 144 -0.32 -10.57 -8.48
C GLU A 144 0.70 -11.71 -8.28
N TYR A 145 0.85 -12.18 -7.05
CA TYR A 145 1.93 -13.10 -6.67
C TYR A 145 1.55 -14.57 -6.73
N HIS A 146 0.25 -14.89 -6.59
CA HIS A 146 -0.23 -16.29 -6.56
C HIS A 146 -1.21 -16.63 -7.67
N LYS A 147 -1.59 -15.66 -8.52
CA LYS A 147 -2.57 -15.84 -9.61
C LYS A 147 -3.94 -16.32 -9.12
N ILE A 148 -4.30 -15.95 -7.89
CA ILE A 148 -5.57 -16.28 -7.25
C ILE A 148 -6.49 -15.07 -7.27
N GLN A 149 -7.65 -15.21 -7.89
CA GLN A 149 -8.73 -14.23 -7.78
C GLN A 149 -9.58 -14.56 -6.56
N MET A 150 -9.62 -13.64 -5.60
CA MET A 150 -10.53 -13.71 -4.46
C MET A 150 -11.84 -12.97 -4.78
N ALA A 151 -12.97 -13.48 -4.29
CA ALA A 151 -14.22 -12.74 -4.28
C ALA A 151 -14.20 -11.67 -3.18
N LYS A 152 -15.08 -10.67 -3.29
CA LYS A 152 -15.11 -9.55 -2.37
C LYS A 152 -15.55 -9.94 -0.95
N GLU A 153 -16.39 -10.97 -0.87
CA GLU A 153 -17.00 -11.51 0.33
C GLU A 153 -16.21 -12.68 0.92
N ASP A 154 -15.13 -13.09 0.26
CA ASP A 154 -14.28 -14.17 0.74
C ASP A 154 -13.60 -13.79 2.06
N SER A 155 -13.64 -14.70 3.03
CA SER A 155 -12.88 -14.58 4.27
C SER A 155 -11.43 -15.00 4.06
N TYR A 156 -10.54 -14.30 4.75
CA TYR A 156 -9.13 -14.67 4.84
C TYR A 156 -8.57 -14.30 6.22
N GLU A 157 -7.42 -14.86 6.54
CA GLU A 157 -6.61 -14.45 7.67
C GLU A 157 -5.21 -14.11 7.19
N CYS A 158 -4.73 -12.90 7.47
CA CYS A 158 -3.36 -12.50 7.19
C CYS A 158 -2.55 -12.54 8.49
N ILE A 159 -1.60 -13.46 8.55
CA ILE A 159 -0.69 -13.65 9.67
C ILE A 159 0.62 -12.92 9.37
N ILE A 160 1.01 -12.02 10.26
CA ILE A 160 2.22 -11.22 10.17
C ILE A 160 3.10 -11.53 11.37
N LEU A 161 4.36 -11.86 11.10
CA LEU A 161 5.41 -11.94 12.13
C LEU A 161 6.26 -10.68 12.05
N ASP A 162 6.21 -9.85 13.08
CA ASP A 162 7.02 -8.63 13.14
C ASP A 162 8.46 -8.88 13.63
N ASN A 163 9.30 -7.85 13.57
CA ASN A 163 10.70 -7.92 13.99
C ASN A 163 10.90 -8.17 15.49
N ASN A 164 9.85 -8.06 16.32
CA ASN A 164 9.87 -8.43 17.73
C ASN A 164 9.36 -9.86 17.95
N VAL A 165 9.21 -10.64 16.87
CA VAL A 165 8.67 -12.01 16.88
C VAL A 165 7.22 -12.04 17.37
N LYS A 166 6.51 -10.91 17.34
CA LYS A 166 5.10 -10.85 17.67
C LYS A 166 4.29 -11.30 16.45
N SER A 167 3.41 -12.28 16.67
CA SER A 167 2.42 -12.71 15.70
C SER A 167 1.19 -11.82 15.76
N ILE A 168 0.72 -11.38 14.61
CA ILE A 168 -0.47 -10.56 14.42
C ILE A 168 -1.36 -11.28 13.42
N SER A 169 -2.65 -11.38 13.72
CA SER A 169 -3.66 -11.87 12.79
C SER A 169 -4.57 -10.72 12.38
N LEU A 170 -4.67 -10.50 11.06
CA LEU A 170 -5.55 -9.52 10.44
C LEU A 170 -6.67 -10.25 9.69
N LYS A 171 -7.90 -9.78 9.89
CA LYS A 171 -9.10 -10.20 9.15
C LYS A 171 -9.53 -9.10 8.17
N ASN A 172 -10.56 -9.37 7.37
CA ASN A 172 -11.06 -8.49 6.30
C ASN A 172 -11.29 -7.01 6.70
N ASN A 173 -11.63 -6.75 7.96
CA ASN A 173 -11.91 -5.40 8.46
C ASN A 173 -10.72 -4.74 9.17
N SER A 174 -9.52 -5.31 9.05
CA SER A 174 -8.32 -4.79 9.68
C SER A 174 -7.24 -4.50 8.64
N SER A 175 -6.35 -3.58 8.99
CA SER A 175 -5.21 -3.19 8.15
C SER A 175 -4.09 -2.65 9.03
N ILE A 176 -2.94 -2.38 8.43
CA ILE A 176 -1.81 -1.75 9.09
C ILE A 176 -1.49 -0.43 8.41
N ILE A 177 -1.29 0.63 9.19
CA ILE A 177 -0.62 1.84 8.72
C ILE A 177 0.83 1.84 9.20
N ILE A 178 1.75 2.13 8.28
CA ILE A 178 3.18 2.21 8.54
C ILE A 178 3.52 3.62 9.02
N ASN A 179 4.17 3.74 10.18
CA ASN A 179 4.77 5.00 10.66
C ASN A 179 6.29 4.92 10.48
N ILE A 180 7.01 5.96 10.88
CA ILE A 180 8.48 6.03 10.71
C ILE A 180 9.24 4.91 11.43
N ASP A 181 8.89 4.61 12.68
CA ASP A 181 9.60 3.65 13.54
C ASP A 181 8.73 2.47 14.00
N TYR A 182 7.42 2.52 13.75
CA TYR A 182 6.46 1.53 14.22
C TYR A 182 5.27 1.42 13.26
N TYR A 183 4.40 0.44 13.47
CA TYR A 183 3.16 0.28 12.72
C TYR A 183 1.95 0.37 13.67
N THR A 184 0.80 0.80 13.15
CA THR A 184 -0.46 0.85 13.91
C THR A 184 -1.48 -0.08 13.27
N LEU A 185 -2.15 -0.89 14.10
CA LEU A 185 -3.29 -1.70 13.66
C LEU A 185 -4.52 -0.82 13.55
N LEU A 186 -5.16 -0.86 12.38
CA LEU A 186 -6.40 -0.15 12.11
C LEU A 186 -7.53 -1.18 12.01
N ASN A 187 -8.48 -1.13 12.94
CA ASN A 187 -9.69 -1.94 12.88
C ASN A 187 -10.85 -1.07 12.40
N ASN A 188 -11.39 -1.39 11.23
CA ASN A 188 -12.67 -0.90 10.80
C ASN A 188 -13.75 -1.68 11.55
N ASN A 189 -13.95 -1.33 12.81
CA ASN A 189 -15.22 -1.62 13.46
C ASN A 189 -16.25 -0.74 12.76
N ILE A 190 -16.97 -1.33 11.82
CA ILE A 190 -18.28 -0.80 11.41
C ILE A 190 -19.18 -1.09 12.62
N ILE A 191 -19.37 -0.07 13.46
CA ILE A 191 -20.57 0.01 14.30
C ILE A 191 -21.67 0.58 13.39
#